data_AF-A0A959KM56-F1
#
_entry.id   AF-A0A959KM56-F1
#
_cell.length_a   1.000
_cell.length_b   1.000
_cell.length_c   1.000
_cell.angle_alpha   90.00
_cell.angle_beta   90.00
_cell.angle_gamma   90.00
#
_symmetry.space_group_name_H-M   'P 1'
#
loop_
_entity.id
_entity.type
_entity.pdbx_description
1 polymer ?
#
loop_
_entity_poly.entity_id
_entity_poly.type
_entity_poly.pdbx_seq_one_letter_code
_entity_poly.pdbx_strand_id
1 'polypeptide(L)'
;MRFRHWDLRLATLDPGVEAGAQRRSRLRLCWVLIAGMCSLLSGGSLLASATAVRVDKITVEGNRRTRDQFILRELDFKRGDTISLQELSDRLEFNRLQLMNTGLFIHVGMNIREWETATNQISVDISVLETWYIYPIPIFELADRNFNV
;
A
#
# COMPACT_ATOMS: atom_id res chain seq x y z
N MET A 1 -20.21 5.98 -53.93
CA MET A 1 -19.90 6.86 -55.07
C MET A 1 -20.26 8.30 -54.71
N ARG A 2 -19.28 9.19 -54.47
CA ARG A 2 -19.12 10.49 -55.14
C ARG A 2 -17.89 11.19 -54.55
N PHE A 3 -16.83 11.14 -55.35
CA PHE A 3 -15.56 11.80 -55.15
C PHE A 3 -15.66 13.31 -55.45
N ARG A 4 -14.86 14.07 -54.71
CA ARG A 4 -14.01 15.23 -55.08
C ARG A 4 -14.53 16.28 -56.06
N HIS A 5 -14.36 17.55 -55.68
CA HIS A 5 -14.30 18.68 -56.59
C HIS A 5 -13.71 19.91 -55.87
N TRP A 6 -12.73 20.56 -56.51
CA TRP A 6 -11.92 21.74 -56.16
C TRP A 6 -10.72 21.48 -55.23
N ASP A 7 -9.48 21.30 -55.69
CA ASP A 7 -8.59 22.03 -56.61
C ASP A 7 -8.03 23.38 -56.12
N LEU A 8 -6.72 23.34 -55.85
CA LEU A 8 -5.67 24.25 -56.34
C LEU A 8 -5.65 25.69 -55.83
N ARG A 9 -4.85 25.92 -54.78
CA ARG A 9 -3.90 27.05 -54.72
C ARG A 9 -2.57 26.60 -54.12
N LEU A 10 -1.68 26.12 -54.99
CA LEU A 10 -0.23 26.14 -54.77
C LEU A 10 0.30 27.51 -55.22
N ALA A 11 1.35 27.97 -54.53
CA ALA A 11 2.28 29.05 -54.88
C ALA A 11 2.13 30.36 -54.08
N THR A 12 2.73 30.38 -52.88
CA THR A 12 3.69 31.43 -52.54
C THR A 12 4.94 30.74 -52.01
N LEU A 13 5.99 30.76 -52.85
CA LEU A 13 7.36 30.46 -52.45
C LEU A 13 7.75 31.33 -51.26
N ASP A 14 8.37 30.74 -50.24
CA ASP A 14 9.29 31.46 -49.37
C ASP A 14 10.61 30.69 -49.35
N PRO A 15 11.64 31.15 -50.10
CA PRO A 15 12.97 30.56 -50.10
C PRO A 15 13.80 31.27 -49.03
N GLY A 16 13.84 30.75 -47.80
CA GLY A 16 14.47 31.55 -46.73
C GLY A 16 14.75 30.95 -45.37
N VAL A 17 14.63 29.63 -45.15
CA VAL A 17 15.07 29.04 -43.87
C VAL A 17 15.81 27.71 -44.10
N GLU A 18 16.89 27.79 -44.87
CA GLU A 18 18.00 26.85 -44.78
C GLU A 18 18.94 27.28 -43.63
N ALA A 19 18.62 26.90 -42.40
CA ALA A 19 19.55 27.04 -41.26
C ALA A 19 19.16 26.07 -40.14
N GLY A 20 19.66 24.83 -40.20
CA GLY A 20 19.31 23.83 -39.20
C GLY A 20 20.03 22.51 -39.37
N ALA A 21 21.35 22.59 -39.49
CA ALA A 21 22.28 21.48 -39.57
C ALA A 21 21.92 20.30 -38.64
N GLN A 22 21.58 19.17 -39.27
CA GLN A 22 22.40 17.97 -39.17
C GLN A 22 22.93 17.63 -37.77
N ARG A 23 22.05 17.25 -36.82
CA ARG A 23 22.46 16.54 -35.60
C ARG A 23 22.09 15.06 -35.68
N ARG A 24 22.86 14.40 -36.55
CA ARG A 24 23.02 12.96 -36.75
C ARG A 24 22.89 12.16 -35.45
N SER A 25 21.81 11.37 -35.34
CA SER A 25 21.86 9.90 -35.39
C SER A 25 23.18 9.22 -34.97
N ARG A 26 23.68 9.49 -33.76
CA ARG A 26 24.86 8.82 -33.16
C ARG A 26 24.68 8.46 -31.68
N LEU A 27 23.45 8.17 -31.25
CA LEU A 27 23.18 7.63 -29.90
C LEU A 27 22.74 6.16 -29.89
N ARG A 28 22.91 5.44 -31.00
CA ARG A 28 22.64 3.99 -31.08
C ARG A 28 23.87 3.10 -30.93
N LEU A 29 25.07 3.67 -30.80
CA LEU A 29 26.32 2.88 -30.72
C LEU A 29 26.96 2.78 -29.32
N CYS A 30 26.45 3.49 -28.31
CA CYS A 30 27.01 3.38 -26.94
C CYS A 30 26.41 2.20 -26.14
N TRP A 31 25.20 1.76 -26.49
CA TRP A 31 24.51 0.68 -25.75
C TRP A 31 25.15 -0.70 -25.95
N VAL A 32 25.88 -0.92 -27.05
CA VAL A 32 26.40 -2.24 -27.40
C VAL A 32 27.71 -2.56 -26.67
N LEU A 33 28.43 -1.56 -26.14
CA LEU A 33 29.68 -1.81 -25.38
C LEU A 33 29.47 -2.05 -23.88
N ILE A 34 28.27 -1.79 -23.34
CA ILE A 34 27.92 -2.12 -21.95
C ILE A 34 27.39 -3.56 -21.83
N ALA A 35 26.95 -4.17 -22.93
CA ALA A 35 26.44 -5.54 -22.97
C ALA A 35 27.54 -6.64 -22.93
N GLY A 36 28.83 -6.26 -23.09
CA GLY A 36 29.94 -7.21 -23.21
C GLY A 36 30.68 -7.57 -21.91
N MET A 37 30.35 -6.93 -20.79
CA MET A 37 31.06 -7.10 -19.52
C MET A 37 30.10 -7.33 -18.35
N CYS A 38 29.09 -8.16 -18.56
CA CYS A 38 28.25 -8.69 -17.48
C CYS A 38 27.97 -10.18 -17.71
N SER A 39 28.98 -10.91 -18.21
CA SER A 39 28.90 -12.37 -18.39
C SER A 39 29.67 -13.14 -17.30
N LEU A 40 30.17 -12.44 -16.28
CA LEU A 40 30.98 -12.98 -15.18
C LEU A 40 30.57 -12.39 -13.83
N LEU A 41 29.27 -12.22 -13.59
CA LEU A 41 28.76 -12.29 -12.23
C LEU A 41 27.93 -13.57 -12.15
N SER A 42 28.57 -14.63 -11.70
CA SER A 42 27.92 -15.83 -11.20
C SER A 42 26.88 -15.36 -10.18
N GLY A 43 25.62 -15.29 -10.61
CA GLY A 43 24.49 -15.10 -9.73
C GLY A 43 24.42 -16.32 -8.84
N GLY A 44 25.13 -16.28 -7.73
CA GLY A 44 24.99 -17.26 -6.67
C GLY A 44 23.54 -17.19 -6.21
N SER A 45 22.77 -18.21 -6.55
CA SER A 45 21.45 -18.42 -5.97
C SER A 45 21.66 -18.57 -4.47
N LEU A 46 21.43 -17.50 -3.71
CA LEU A 46 21.24 -17.62 -2.28
C LEU A 46 20.00 -18.48 -2.12
N LEU A 47 20.19 -19.74 -1.74
CA LEU A 47 19.13 -20.58 -1.21
C LEU A 47 18.70 -19.93 0.10
N ALA A 48 17.88 -18.88 -0.01
CA ALA A 48 17.13 -18.37 1.11
C ALA A 48 16.11 -19.44 1.46
N SER A 49 16.44 -20.30 2.42
CA SER A 49 15.46 -21.17 3.05
C SER A 49 14.39 -20.27 3.64
N ALA A 50 13.26 -20.15 2.95
CA ALA A 50 12.12 -19.39 3.41
C ALA A 50 11.50 -20.13 4.59
N THR A 51 11.95 -19.79 5.80
CA THR A 51 11.33 -20.26 7.03
C THR A 51 9.93 -19.65 7.09
N ALA A 52 8.91 -20.49 7.12
CA ALA A 52 7.52 -20.06 7.20
C ALA A 52 6.90 -20.58 8.50
N VAL A 53 5.91 -19.83 8.99
CA VAL A 53 5.17 -20.15 10.20
C VAL A 53 3.69 -20.27 9.90
N ARG A 54 3.01 -21.15 10.62
CA ARG A 54 1.58 -21.38 10.48
C ARG A 54 0.82 -20.74 11.64
N VAL A 55 -0.21 -19.98 11.34
CA VAL A 55 -1.09 -19.39 12.36
C VAL A 55 -2.01 -20.49 12.91
N ASP A 56 -1.80 -20.93 14.15
CA ASP A 56 -2.68 -21.94 14.76
C ASP A 56 -3.87 -21.32 15.47
N LYS A 57 -3.68 -20.20 16.17
CA LYS A 57 -4.76 -19.54 16.93
C LYS A 57 -4.67 -18.03 16.81
N ILE A 58 -5.84 -17.40 16.75
CA ILE A 58 -5.99 -15.95 16.83
C ILE A 58 -6.93 -15.67 17.99
N THR A 59 -6.47 -14.93 18.98
CA THR A 59 -7.26 -14.51 20.14
C THR A 59 -7.43 -13.00 20.10
N VAL A 60 -8.63 -12.52 20.44
CA VAL A 60 -8.94 -11.09 20.48
C VAL A 60 -9.37 -10.72 21.90
N GLU A 61 -8.79 -9.66 22.45
CA GLU A 61 -9.06 -9.16 23.79
C GLU A 61 -9.40 -7.66 23.76
N GLY A 62 -10.29 -7.22 24.64
CA GLY A 62 -10.64 -5.80 24.81
C GLY A 62 -11.78 -5.28 23.93
N ASN A 63 -12.33 -6.10 23.04
CA ASN A 63 -13.51 -5.79 22.24
C ASN A 63 -14.81 -6.07 23.04
N ARG A 64 -15.40 -5.04 23.65
CA ARG A 64 -16.62 -5.19 24.48
C ARG A 64 -17.91 -5.05 23.66
N ARG A 65 -17.94 -4.14 22.69
CA ARG A 65 -19.11 -3.87 21.84
C ARG A 65 -18.97 -4.49 20.47
N THR A 66 -17.75 -4.52 19.93
CA THR A 66 -17.44 -5.05 18.60
C THR A 66 -17.31 -6.56 18.69
N ARG A 67 -17.99 -7.30 17.81
CA ARG A 67 -17.88 -8.76 17.76
C ARG A 67 -16.56 -9.17 17.09
N ASP A 68 -15.92 -10.22 17.59
CA ASP A 68 -14.65 -10.77 17.09
C ASP A 68 -14.67 -10.97 15.57
N GLN A 69 -15.79 -11.46 15.02
CA GLN A 69 -15.97 -11.69 13.59
C GLN A 69 -15.72 -10.45 12.71
N PHE A 70 -15.91 -9.23 13.22
CA PHE A 70 -15.61 -8.01 12.45
C PHE A 70 -14.10 -7.77 12.40
N ILE A 71 -13.42 -7.95 13.54
CA ILE A 71 -11.96 -7.83 13.64
C ILE A 71 -11.28 -8.88 12.74
N LEU A 72 -11.72 -10.13 12.84
CA LEU A 72 -11.16 -11.24 12.05
C LEU A 72 -11.41 -11.11 10.54
N ARG A 73 -12.39 -10.31 10.10
CA ARG A 73 -12.67 -10.06 8.67
C ARG A 73 -11.75 -9.00 8.07
N GLU A 74 -11.19 -8.14 8.91
CA GLU A 74 -10.27 -7.07 8.49
C GLU A 74 -8.84 -7.59 8.34
N LEU A 75 -8.52 -8.73 8.97
CA LEU A 75 -7.20 -9.34 8.88
C LEU A 75 -6.95 -9.94 7.49
N ASP A 76 -5.72 -9.79 7.00
CA ASP A 76 -5.24 -10.34 5.73
C ASP A 76 -4.83 -11.82 5.80
N PHE A 77 -4.86 -12.41 7.00
CA PHE A 77 -4.58 -13.82 7.27
C PHE A 77 -5.64 -14.39 8.22
N LYS A 78 -5.80 -15.71 8.14
CA LYS A 78 -6.75 -16.46 8.95
C LYS A 78 -6.05 -17.59 9.69
N ARG A 79 -6.78 -18.17 10.63
CA ARG A 79 -6.36 -19.42 11.28
C ARG A 79 -6.07 -20.49 10.22
N GLY A 80 -4.90 -21.11 10.32
CA GLY A 80 -4.41 -22.14 9.42
C GLY A 80 -3.53 -21.62 8.29
N ASP A 81 -3.47 -20.31 8.06
CA ASP A 81 -2.64 -19.73 7.02
C ASP A 81 -1.16 -19.80 7.38
N THR A 82 -0.33 -19.77 6.34
CA THR A 82 1.14 -19.83 6.45
C THR A 82 1.73 -18.49 6.02
N ILE A 83 2.60 -17.92 6.84
CA ILE A 83 3.22 -16.61 6.64
C ILE A 83 4.74 -16.80 6.64
N SER A 84 5.44 -16.12 5.73
CA SER A 84 6.90 -16.09 5.73
C SER A 84 7.41 -15.42 7.02
N LEU A 85 8.43 -15.99 7.67
CA LEU A 85 9.02 -15.42 8.88
C LEU A 85 9.58 -14.01 8.63
N GLN A 86 10.07 -13.75 7.42
CA GLN A 86 10.62 -12.45 7.02
C GLN A 86 9.52 -11.38 6.91
N GLU A 87 8.32 -11.77 6.48
CA GLU A 87 7.18 -10.86 6.30
C GLU A 87 6.31 -10.75 7.55
N LEU A 88 6.50 -11.63 8.54
CA LEU A 88 5.61 -11.74 9.69
C LEU A 88 5.45 -10.42 10.45
N SER A 89 6.55 -9.71 10.72
CA SER A 89 6.51 -8.43 11.43
C SER A 89 5.75 -7.36 10.64
N ASP A 90 6.08 -7.22 9.35
CA ASP A 90 5.46 -6.23 8.47
C ASP A 90 3.96 -6.52 8.29
N ARG A 91 3.61 -7.80 8.21
CA ARG A 91 2.23 -8.23 8.07
C ARG A 91 1.41 -8.00 9.34
N LEU A 92 1.98 -8.23 10.52
CA LEU A 92 1.33 -7.87 11.78
C LEU A 92 1.10 -6.36 11.87
N GLU A 93 2.10 -5.55 11.51
CA GLU A 93 1.97 -4.09 11.50
C GLU A 93 0.93 -3.60 10.48
N PHE A 94 0.91 -4.18 9.28
CA PHE A 94 -0.10 -3.88 8.27
C PHE A 94 -1.52 -4.13 8.78
N ASN A 95 -1.76 -5.29 9.39
CA ASN A 95 -3.06 -5.64 9.98
C ASN A 95 -3.45 -4.73 11.15
N ARG A 96 -2.47 -4.36 11.99
CA ARG A 96 -2.67 -3.37 13.05
C ARG A 96 -3.18 -2.05 12.48
N LEU A 97 -2.58 -1.57 11.39
CA LEU A 97 -2.99 -0.36 10.70
C LEU A 97 -4.36 -0.50 10.03
N GLN A 98 -4.68 -1.64 9.40
CA GLN A 98 -6.02 -1.90 8.85
C GLN A 98 -7.09 -1.75 9.93
N LEU A 99 -6.90 -2.39 11.09
CA LEU A 99 -7.83 -2.28 12.22
C LEU A 99 -7.94 -0.83 12.73
N MET A 100 -6.83 -0.10 12.84
CA MET A 100 -6.85 1.32 13.22
C MET A 100 -7.62 2.19 12.21
N ASN A 101 -7.52 1.89 10.91
CA ASN A 101 -8.20 2.63 9.85
C ASN A 101 -9.73 2.45 9.84
N THR A 102 -10.25 1.42 10.51
CA THR A 102 -11.71 1.25 10.68
C THR A 102 -12.36 2.35 11.51
N GLY A 103 -11.56 3.06 12.33
CA GLY A 103 -12.04 4.08 13.27
C GLY A 103 -12.78 3.51 14.49
N LEU A 104 -12.91 2.18 14.61
CA LEU A 104 -13.58 1.49 15.72
C LEU A 104 -12.71 1.42 16.98
N PHE A 105 -11.39 1.56 16.83
CA PHE A 105 -10.42 1.38 17.89
C PHE A 105 -9.52 2.62 18.03
N ILE A 106 -9.23 3.01 19.27
CA ILE A 106 -8.24 4.04 19.61
C ILE A 106 -6.83 3.46 19.71
N HIS A 107 -6.74 2.16 19.97
CA HIS A 107 -5.49 1.43 20.10
C HIS A 107 -5.68 -0.03 19.69
N VAL A 108 -4.68 -0.56 18.98
CA VAL A 108 -4.59 -1.96 18.57
C VAL A 108 -3.16 -2.42 18.80
N GLY A 109 -2.99 -3.48 19.58
CA GLY A 109 -1.74 -4.19 19.79
C GLY A 109 -1.83 -5.59 19.19
N MET A 110 -0.76 -6.06 18.55
CA MET A 110 -0.65 -7.43 18.03
C MET A 110 0.64 -8.05 18.56
N ASN A 111 0.52 -9.21 19.20
CA ASN A 111 1.63 -9.92 19.79
C ASN A 111 1.58 -11.41 19.46
N ILE A 112 2.73 -12.08 19.50
CA ILE A 112 2.82 -13.53 19.38
C ILE A 112 3.03 -14.09 20.78
N ARG A 113 2.08 -14.89 21.28
CA ARG A 113 2.14 -15.42 22.66
C ARG A 113 2.79 -16.79 22.75
N GLU A 114 2.48 -17.67 21.81
CA GLU A 114 2.98 -19.04 21.81
C GLU A 114 3.68 -19.31 20.48
N TRP A 115 4.88 -19.88 20.58
CA TRP A 115 5.68 -20.31 19.44
C TRP A 115 6.06 -21.77 19.61
N GLU A 116 5.41 -22.65 18.86
CA GLU A 116 5.76 -24.06 18.84
C GLU A 116 6.86 -24.29 17.80
N THR A 117 8.10 -24.41 18.26
CA THR A 117 9.29 -24.57 17.41
C THR A 117 9.28 -25.90 16.67
N ALA A 118 8.67 -26.95 17.22
CA ALA A 118 8.65 -28.26 16.56
C ALA A 118 7.76 -28.27 15.29
N THR A 119 6.64 -27.55 15.32
CA THR A 119 5.66 -27.51 14.23
C THR A 119 5.62 -26.19 13.48
N ASN A 120 6.47 -25.22 13.85
CA ASN A 120 6.45 -23.82 13.37
C ASN A 120 5.05 -23.19 13.44
N GLN A 121 4.34 -23.42 14.55
CA GLN A 121 3.00 -22.89 14.77
C GLN A 121 3.05 -21.69 15.72
N ILE A 122 2.26 -20.67 15.41
CA ILE A 122 2.18 -19.44 16.20
C ILE A 122 0.75 -19.15 16.65
N SER A 123 0.63 -18.65 17.87
CA SER A 123 -0.61 -18.08 18.41
C SER A 123 -0.51 -16.56 18.43
N VAL A 124 -1.39 -15.90 17.69
CA VAL A 124 -1.47 -14.43 17.60
C VAL A 124 -2.52 -13.92 18.58
N ASP A 125 -2.15 -12.91 19.34
CA ASP A 125 -3.00 -12.23 20.31
C ASP A 125 -3.19 -10.77 19.90
N ILE A 126 -4.45 -10.35 19.79
CA ILE A 126 -4.85 -9.03 19.34
C ILE A 126 -5.54 -8.33 20.50
N SER A 127 -4.90 -7.30 21.05
CA SER A 127 -5.48 -6.48 22.11
C SER A 127 -5.99 -5.17 21.53
N VAL A 128 -7.25 -4.83 21.80
CA VAL A 128 -7.88 -3.62 21.26
C VAL A 128 -8.50 -2.76 22.35
N LEU A 129 -8.51 -1.45 22.13
CA LEU A 129 -9.28 -0.49 22.91
C LEU A 129 -10.27 0.20 21.98
N GLU A 130 -11.57 0.05 22.27
CA GLU A 130 -12.65 0.57 21.44
C GLU A 130 -12.87 2.08 21.61
N THR A 131 -13.23 2.75 20.51
CA THR A 131 -13.64 4.16 20.51
C THR A 131 -15.08 4.29 21.02
N TRP A 132 -15.31 5.25 21.93
CA TRP A 132 -16.62 5.56 22.48
C TRP A 132 -17.17 6.84 21.83
N TYR A 133 -18.22 6.71 21.02
CA TYR A 133 -18.84 7.81 20.27
C TYR A 133 -19.86 8.60 21.11
N ILE A 134 -19.42 9.24 22.21
CA ILE A 134 -20.26 10.24 22.88
C ILE A 134 -19.83 11.61 22.40
N TYR A 135 -20.66 12.27 21.58
CA TYR A 135 -20.44 13.64 21.12
C TYR A 135 -21.36 14.59 21.90
N PRO A 136 -20.90 15.24 22.98
CA PRO A 136 -21.71 16.24 23.65
C PRO A 136 -21.76 17.50 22.78
N ILE A 137 -22.97 17.95 22.42
CA ILE A 137 -23.16 19.24 21.75
C ILE A 137 -23.43 20.28 22.84
N PRO A 138 -22.50 21.21 23.11
CA PRO A 138 -22.78 22.30 24.02
C PRO A 138 -23.75 23.29 23.35
N ILE A 139 -24.89 23.53 23.97
CA ILE A 139 -25.80 24.62 23.58
C ILE A 139 -25.40 25.89 24.34
N PHE A 140 -25.11 26.95 23.59
CA PHE A 140 -24.91 28.29 24.15
C PHE A 140 -26.06 29.17 23.67
N GLU A 141 -26.95 29.54 24.60
CA GLU A 141 -27.91 30.61 24.38
C GLU A 141 -27.34 31.89 24.99
N LEU A 142 -27.16 32.93 24.17
CA LEU A 142 -26.82 34.24 24.68
C LEU A 142 -28.07 34.77 25.39
N ALA A 143 -28.03 34.82 26.73
CA ALA A 143 -29.02 35.55 27.49
C ALA A 143 -29.05 36.99 26.95
N ASP A 144 -30.25 37.43 26.58
CA ASP A 144 -30.51 38.71 25.93
C ASP A 144 -29.80 39.85 26.68
N ARG A 145 -29.00 40.64 25.95
CA ARG A 145 -28.30 41.79 26.52
C ARG A 145 -29.27 42.97 26.59
N ASN A 146 -30.18 42.95 27.55
CA ASN A 146 -30.82 44.18 28.00
C ASN A 146 -30.11 44.74 29.24
N PHE A 147 -28.84 45.15 29.08
CA PHE A 147 -28.14 45.99 30.05
C PHE A 147 -28.37 47.46 29.66
N ASN A 148 -29.61 47.93 29.80
CA ASN A 148 -29.91 49.36 29.70
C ASN A 148 -30.11 49.90 31.12
N VAL A 149 -29.07 50.53 31.65
CA VAL A 149 -29.10 51.40 32.83
C VAL A 149 -28.53 52.76 32.47
#